data_AF-A0A5N6SXM4-F1
#
_entry.id   AF-A0A5N6SXM4-F1
#
_cell.length_a   1.000
_cell.length_b   1.000
_cell.length_c   1.000
_cell.angle_alpha   90.00
_cell.angle_beta   90.00
_cell.angle_gamma   90.00
#
_symmetry.space_group_name_H-M   'P 1'
#
loop_
_entity.id
_entity.type
_entity.pdbx_description
1 polymer ?
#
loop_
_entity_poly.entity_id
_entity_poly.type
_entity_poly.pdbx_seq_one_letter_code
_entity_poly.pdbx_strand_id
1 'polypeptide(L)'
;MSPIVQLALQVKRARAAINNISRGRKSDTKRNNPSRHNPFSSSVSSTLDVNKLNPVSTSSLWDILPVEIQIKILAHCGITDLLPLKLVCKAFYELLTTHEHAITRQYLRQRRHGTLPAPIDSGKTYTRHPEDDVVLLSDLFPPAQSAKGGHIYTFRYVYSLRRRQKVCSKLCYYIADRVMDRFAASEPAFMKSMFPSRNERNEFMKRGTAKIWFYLTPLMYYTLYFLESYTLARREQTNMLLRDFEAGRLPVPIPPDVRKSMYRSLQVKILRSPPFTNTATLIATHHCMQLLVSYLQYTVPPDEPGTSDDSWISSLLTVSPFIRLVEYFSAEIGDGGNQRMQRKDFMRNFHNDITSNEKDDMNSLVFEKAPNSHMHSSIQDVWFEVARQELALRRAMQHRAEQIVIGDHLPVLLGCQDCRDSMGYRA
;
A
#
# COMPACT_ATOMS: atom_id res chain seq x y z
N MET A 1 -43.82 -18.89 12.13
CA MET A 1 -42.82 -17.82 12.39
C MET A 1 -42.29 -17.36 11.05
N SER A 2 -42.21 -16.04 10.81
CA SER A 2 -41.77 -15.48 9.52
C SER A 2 -40.29 -15.81 9.22
N PRO A 3 -39.91 -16.13 7.97
CA PRO A 3 -38.52 -16.36 7.56
C PRO A 3 -37.57 -15.23 7.97
N ILE A 4 -38.08 -13.99 7.99
CA ILE A 4 -37.35 -12.78 8.38
C ILE A 4 -37.00 -12.80 9.87
N VAL A 5 -37.86 -13.37 10.72
CA VAL A 5 -37.61 -13.48 12.17
C VAL A 5 -36.56 -14.54 12.46
N GLN A 6 -36.54 -15.65 11.70
CA GLN A 6 -35.48 -16.65 11.78
C GLN A 6 -34.14 -16.10 11.29
N LEU A 7 -34.15 -15.30 10.21
CA LEU A 7 -32.97 -14.63 9.68
C LEU A 7 -32.41 -13.61 10.70
N ALA A 8 -33.25 -12.80 11.32
CA ALA A 8 -32.84 -11.85 12.36
C ALA A 8 -32.25 -12.55 13.61
N LEU A 9 -32.77 -13.73 13.96
CA LEU A 9 -32.22 -14.57 15.02
C LEU A 9 -30.86 -15.18 14.65
N GLN A 10 -30.68 -15.57 13.39
CA GLN A 10 -29.40 -16.03 12.86
C GLN A 10 -28.37 -14.89 12.78
N VAL A 11 -28.79 -13.66 12.46
CA VAL A 11 -27.97 -12.45 12.48
C VAL A 11 -27.51 -12.10 13.90
N LYS A 12 -28.39 -12.21 14.90
CA LYS A 12 -28.00 -12.05 16.32
C LYS A 12 -27.00 -13.13 16.77
N ARG A 13 -27.16 -14.37 16.31
CA ARG A 13 -26.22 -15.47 16.58
C ARG A 13 -24.88 -15.30 15.85
N ALA A 14 -24.88 -14.80 14.62
CA ALA A 14 -23.66 -14.48 13.86
C ALA A 14 -22.90 -13.31 14.50
N ARG A 15 -23.58 -12.26 14.95
CA ARG A 15 -22.99 -11.17 15.77
C ARG A 15 -22.39 -11.68 17.07
N ALA A 16 -23.09 -12.57 17.78
CA ALA A 16 -22.58 -13.18 19.01
C ALA A 16 -21.36 -14.08 18.74
N ALA A 17 -21.36 -14.82 17.62
CA ALA A 17 -20.23 -15.64 17.19
C ALA A 17 -19.02 -14.80 16.78
N ILE A 18 -19.20 -13.68 16.05
CA ILE A 18 -18.11 -12.76 15.67
C ILE A 18 -17.54 -12.06 16.91
N ASN A 19 -18.39 -11.64 17.85
CA ASN A 19 -17.96 -11.08 19.12
C ASN A 19 -17.22 -12.11 19.99
N ASN A 20 -17.65 -13.38 19.98
CA ASN A 20 -16.98 -14.47 20.67
C ASN A 20 -15.70 -14.95 19.96
N ILE A 21 -15.60 -14.84 18.63
CA ILE A 21 -14.37 -15.11 17.86
C ILE A 21 -13.34 -14.00 18.10
N SER A 22 -13.78 -12.76 18.28
CA SER A 22 -12.92 -11.63 18.69
C SER A 22 -12.45 -11.73 20.16
N ARG A 23 -13.15 -12.53 20.98
CA ARG A 23 -12.79 -12.83 22.38
C ARG A 23 -12.26 -14.26 22.62
N GLY A 24 -12.22 -15.11 21.60
CA GLY A 24 -12.11 -16.56 21.74
C GLY A 24 -11.26 -17.21 20.66
N ARG A 25 -9.97 -16.85 20.64
CA ARG A 25 -8.90 -17.77 20.20
C ARG A 25 -7.94 -18.01 21.36
N LYS A 26 -8.40 -18.77 22.36
CA LYS A 26 -7.57 -19.75 23.06
C LYS A 26 -8.32 -21.08 23.06
N SER A 27 -7.56 -22.10 22.67
CA SER A 27 -7.86 -23.49 22.33
C SER A 27 -8.48 -24.31 23.45
N ASP A 28 -9.27 -25.33 23.08
CA ASP A 28 -9.52 -26.51 23.92
C ASP A 28 -9.02 -27.79 23.24
N THR A 29 -7.83 -28.24 23.66
CA THR A 29 -7.54 -29.66 23.93
C THR A 29 -6.46 -29.75 25.03
N LYS A 30 -6.86 -30.26 26.19
CA LYS A 30 -6.10 -30.44 27.44
C LYS A 30 -4.94 -31.43 27.30
N ARG A 31 -3.76 -31.11 27.87
CA ARG A 31 -3.33 -31.62 29.21
C ARG A 31 -1.97 -31.03 29.69
N ASN A 32 -1.96 -30.65 30.97
CA ASN A 32 -0.86 -30.56 31.96
C ASN A 32 0.04 -29.30 32.08
N ASN A 33 -0.39 -28.41 32.98
CA ASN A 33 0.35 -27.77 34.11
C ASN A 33 1.45 -26.70 33.86
N PRO A 34 1.73 -25.82 34.86
CA PRO A 34 1.45 -24.39 34.70
C PRO A 34 2.64 -23.46 34.98
N SER A 35 2.95 -22.54 34.06
CA SER A 35 3.64 -21.28 34.36
C SER A 35 3.73 -20.40 33.11
N ARG A 36 2.73 -19.53 32.88
CA ARG A 36 2.88 -18.42 31.92
C ARG A 36 2.16 -17.18 32.40
N HIS A 37 2.96 -16.19 32.79
CA HIS A 37 2.59 -14.78 32.82
C HIS A 37 2.07 -14.37 31.43
N ASN A 38 0.82 -13.93 31.37
CA ASN A 38 0.27 -13.16 30.26
C ASN A 38 0.76 -11.70 30.42
N PRO A 39 1.44 -11.09 29.43
CA PRO A 39 1.45 -9.63 29.31
C PRO A 39 0.14 -9.21 28.62
N PHE A 40 -0.30 -7.96 28.82
CA PHE A 40 -1.56 -7.37 28.32
C PHE A 40 -2.79 -7.61 29.22
N SER A 41 -2.90 -6.72 30.22
CA SER A 41 -4.19 -6.32 30.80
C SER A 41 -4.66 -5.01 30.16
N SER A 42 -5.98 -4.85 30.17
CA SER A 42 -6.79 -3.80 29.58
C SER A 42 -6.46 -2.38 30.03
N SER A 43 -6.61 -1.45 29.10
CA SER A 43 -6.63 -0.01 29.26
C SER A 43 -7.61 0.46 30.35
N VAL A 44 -7.07 1.04 31.42
CA VAL A 44 -7.79 1.91 32.36
C VAL A 44 -7.34 3.35 32.08
N SER A 45 -8.34 4.24 32.04
CA SER A 45 -8.25 5.67 31.81
C SER A 45 -7.13 6.35 32.60
N SER A 46 -6.29 7.12 31.90
CA SER A 46 -5.38 8.10 32.48
C SER A 46 -6.04 9.47 32.54
N THR A 47 -6.58 9.78 33.72
CA THR A 47 -6.63 11.13 34.27
C THR A 47 -5.76 11.11 35.53
N LEU A 48 -4.65 11.85 35.48
CA LEU A 48 -3.80 12.25 36.61
C LEU A 48 -3.31 11.12 37.54
N ASP A 49 -2.12 10.60 37.24
CA ASP A 49 -1.15 10.19 38.27
C ASP A 49 0.25 10.12 37.66
N VAL A 50 1.02 11.20 37.81
CA VAL A 50 2.45 11.29 37.45
C VAL A 50 3.34 10.61 38.50
N ASN A 51 2.76 10.07 39.57
CA ASN A 51 3.51 9.49 40.69
C ASN A 51 3.24 7.97 40.80
N LYS A 52 4.32 7.18 40.75
CA LYS A 52 4.44 5.71 40.89
C LYS A 52 4.25 4.85 39.63
N LEU A 53 5.21 4.94 38.73
CA LEU A 53 5.93 3.74 38.27
C LEU A 53 7.41 4.02 38.54
N ASN A 54 8.02 3.37 39.55
CA ASN A 54 9.47 3.40 39.68
C ASN A 54 10.01 2.73 38.41
N PRO A 55 10.68 3.45 37.50
CA PRO A 55 11.23 2.82 36.31
C PRO A 55 12.21 1.74 36.77
N VAL A 56 12.10 0.53 36.23
CA VAL A 56 13.08 -0.52 36.52
C VAL A 56 14.44 0.00 36.08
N SER A 57 15.36 0.14 37.02
CA SER A 57 16.72 0.62 36.77
C SER A 57 17.41 -0.28 35.74
N THR A 58 18.06 0.34 34.76
CA THR A 58 18.91 -0.35 33.79
C THR A 58 20.26 -0.77 34.40
N SER A 59 20.59 -0.28 35.61
CA SER A 59 21.90 -0.38 36.25
C SER A 59 23.04 0.06 35.33
N SER A 60 22.79 1.10 34.53
CA SER A 60 23.71 1.54 33.47
C SER A 60 23.70 3.06 33.34
N LEU A 61 24.56 3.60 32.46
CA LEU A 61 24.60 5.03 32.17
C LEU A 61 23.25 5.58 31.67
N TRP A 62 22.34 4.72 31.20
CA TRP A 62 20.98 5.12 30.83
C TRP A 62 20.19 5.72 31.99
N ASP A 63 20.40 5.25 33.23
CA ASP A 63 19.67 5.75 34.40
C ASP A 63 20.06 7.19 34.77
N ILE A 64 21.24 7.63 34.32
CA ILE A 64 21.77 8.99 34.57
C ILE A 64 21.26 9.97 33.51
N LEU A 65 20.90 9.47 32.31
CA LEU A 65 20.49 10.32 31.21
C LEU A 65 19.08 10.87 31.43
N PRO A 66 18.86 12.19 31.24
CA PRO A 66 17.52 12.74 31.14
C PRO A 66 16.69 12.03 30.07
N VAL A 67 15.40 11.84 30.34
CA VAL A 67 14.46 11.14 29.45
C VAL A 67 14.46 11.73 28.04
N GLU A 68 14.63 13.05 27.90
CA GLU A 68 14.71 13.73 26.60
C GLU A 68 15.94 13.29 25.80
N ILE A 69 17.08 13.07 26.47
CA ILE A 69 18.31 12.58 25.83
C ILE A 69 18.14 11.10 25.45
N GLN A 70 17.55 10.29 26.33
CA GLN A 70 17.24 8.90 26.03
C GLN A 70 16.34 8.79 24.78
N ILE A 71 15.29 9.61 24.70
CA ILE A 71 14.39 9.69 23.54
C ILE A 71 15.14 10.09 22.28
N LYS A 72 16.04 11.09 22.35
CA LYS A 72 16.85 11.53 21.20
C LYS A 72 17.77 10.41 20.71
N ILE A 73 18.46 9.72 21.62
CA ILE A 73 19.34 8.59 21.28
C ILE A 73 18.53 7.48 20.60
N LEU A 74 17.42 7.07 21.21
CA LEU A 74 16.56 6.01 20.67
C LEU A 74 15.91 6.39 19.33
N ALA A 75 15.69 7.68 19.07
CA ALA A 75 15.18 8.17 17.78
C ALA A 75 16.19 8.04 16.62
N HIS A 76 17.49 7.96 16.92
CA HIS A 76 18.52 7.67 15.92
C HIS A 76 18.55 6.20 15.49
N CYS A 77 18.02 5.29 16.32
CA CYS A 77 17.90 3.88 15.96
C CYS A 77 16.96 3.69 14.76
N GLY A 78 17.28 2.73 13.89
CA GLY A 78 16.36 2.26 12.87
C GLY A 78 15.19 1.51 13.48
N ILE A 79 14.05 1.43 12.80
CA ILE A 79 12.89 0.66 13.28
C ILE A 79 13.24 -0.83 13.50
N THR A 80 14.22 -1.35 12.78
CA THR A 80 14.73 -2.72 12.90
C THR A 80 15.46 -2.96 14.20
N ASP A 81 15.93 -1.91 14.86
CA ASP A 81 16.80 -1.99 16.03
C ASP A 81 15.96 -1.88 17.31
N LEU A 82 14.83 -1.15 17.24
CA LEU A 82 13.92 -0.92 18.37
C LEU A 82 13.27 -2.20 18.91
N LEU A 83 12.94 -3.16 18.04
CA LEU A 83 12.37 -4.45 18.46
C LEU A 83 13.39 -5.32 19.21
N PRO A 84 14.61 -5.56 18.68
CA PRO A 84 15.69 -6.18 19.45
C PRO A 84 15.98 -5.46 20.77
N LEU A 85 15.98 -4.13 20.79
CA LEU A 85 16.22 -3.36 22.02
C LEU A 85 15.17 -3.64 23.10
N LYS A 86 13.89 -3.85 22.74
CA LYS A 86 12.85 -4.29 23.70
C LYS A 86 13.14 -5.65 24.33
N LEU A 87 13.97 -6.48 23.69
CA LEU A 87 14.31 -7.82 24.16
C LEU A 87 15.61 -7.89 24.98
N VAL A 88 16.36 -6.78 25.09
CA VAL A 88 17.64 -6.74 25.82
C VAL A 88 17.42 -6.93 27.32
N CYS A 89 16.54 -6.15 27.93
CA CYS A 89 16.19 -6.29 29.35
C CYS A 89 14.82 -5.67 29.67
N LYS A 90 14.31 -5.94 30.88
CA LYS A 90 13.03 -5.39 31.37
C LYS A 90 13.02 -3.87 31.38
N ALA A 91 14.12 -3.24 31.78
CA ALA A 91 14.24 -1.79 31.83
C ALA A 91 14.13 -1.15 30.43
N PHE A 92 14.81 -1.70 29.42
CA PHE A 92 14.66 -1.24 28.03
C PHE A 92 13.25 -1.51 27.49
N TYR A 93 12.63 -2.64 27.84
CA TYR A 93 11.25 -2.92 27.47
C TYR A 93 10.29 -1.86 28.03
N GLU A 94 10.42 -1.52 29.31
CA GLU A 94 9.60 -0.49 29.97
C GLU A 94 9.87 0.89 29.38
N LEU A 95 11.14 1.28 29.20
CA LEU A 95 11.54 2.55 28.62
C LEU A 95 10.94 2.74 27.21
N LEU A 96 11.13 1.76 26.33
CA LEU A 96 10.65 1.81 24.96
C LEU A 96 9.13 1.77 24.86
N THR A 97 8.46 1.07 25.77
CA THR A 97 7.00 0.97 25.78
C THR A 97 6.36 2.24 26.35
N THR A 98 6.96 2.81 27.40
CA THR A 98 6.48 4.05 28.05
C THR A 98 6.66 5.25 27.13
N HIS A 99 7.81 5.36 26.46
CA HIS A 99 8.14 6.51 25.61
C HIS A 99 7.94 6.26 24.12
N GLU A 100 7.22 5.20 23.73
CA GLU A 100 7.02 4.80 22.33
C GLU A 100 6.56 5.98 21.45
N HIS A 101 5.58 6.73 21.92
CA HIS A 101 5.03 7.88 21.21
C HIS A 101 6.05 9.00 21.02
N ALA A 102 6.82 9.31 22.05
CA ALA A 102 7.82 10.39 22.01
C ALA A 102 9.01 10.03 21.12
N ILE A 103 9.50 8.79 21.22
CA ILE A 103 10.59 8.25 20.38
C ILE A 103 10.17 8.27 18.91
N THR A 104 8.98 7.75 18.60
CA THR A 104 8.47 7.70 17.23
C THR A 104 8.29 9.11 16.65
N ARG A 105 7.76 10.04 17.46
CA ARG A 105 7.61 11.44 17.07
C ARG A 105 8.96 12.09 16.78
N GLN A 106 9.96 11.84 17.62
CA GLN A 106 11.32 12.37 17.45
C GLN A 106 12.03 11.76 16.23
N TYR A 107 11.86 10.46 15.99
CA TYR A 107 12.38 9.75 14.81
C TYR A 107 11.92 10.40 13.51
N LEU A 108 10.63 10.77 13.43
CA LEU A 108 10.05 11.43 12.27
C LEU A 108 10.51 12.89 12.16
N ARG A 109 10.60 13.61 13.28
CA ARG A 109 11.11 15.00 13.30
C ARG A 109 12.53 15.10 12.76
N GLN A 110 13.42 14.21 13.20
CA GLN A 110 14.82 14.20 12.76
C GLN A 110 14.92 14.02 11.24
N ARG A 111 14.08 13.15 10.65
CA ARG A 111 14.04 12.89 9.21
C ARG A 111 13.29 13.96 8.40
N ARG A 112 12.61 14.88 9.07
CA ARG A 112 11.84 15.98 8.48
C ARG A 112 12.42 17.36 8.80
N HIS A 113 13.72 17.41 9.08
CA HIS A 113 14.43 18.63 9.46
C HIS A 113 13.71 19.46 10.54
N GLY A 114 13.09 18.78 11.52
CA GLY A 114 12.41 19.41 12.67
C GLY A 114 10.88 19.46 12.62
N THR A 115 10.24 19.16 11.47
CA THR A 115 8.77 19.21 11.35
C THR A 115 8.11 17.85 11.63
N LEU A 116 6.80 17.84 11.90
CA LEU A 116 6.03 16.59 12.06
C LEU A 116 5.24 16.26 10.80
N PRO A 117 4.80 14.99 10.64
CA PRO A 117 3.78 14.64 9.67
C PRO A 117 2.59 15.57 9.75
N ALA A 118 2.25 16.10 8.59
CA ALA A 118 1.10 16.95 8.39
C ALA A 118 0.44 16.49 7.09
N PRO A 119 -0.90 16.55 6.99
CA PRO A 119 -1.58 16.24 5.75
C PRO A 119 -0.90 16.93 4.56
N ILE A 120 -0.86 16.24 3.42
CA ILE A 120 -0.35 16.85 2.19
C ILE A 120 -1.18 18.09 1.90
N ASP A 121 -0.50 19.21 1.76
CA ASP A 121 -1.07 20.45 1.26
C ASP A 121 -0.57 20.65 -0.18
N SER A 122 -1.42 21.27 -0.98
CA SER A 122 -1.19 21.68 -2.37
C SER A 122 0.13 22.44 -2.61
N GLY A 123 0.69 23.08 -1.57
CA GLY A 123 1.92 23.86 -1.66
C GLY A 123 3.23 23.11 -1.38
N LYS A 124 3.21 21.82 -1.00
CA LYS A 124 4.44 21.07 -0.70
C LYS A 124 5.01 20.36 -1.92
N THR A 125 6.24 20.70 -2.27
CA THR A 125 7.03 19.99 -3.30
C THR A 125 7.96 19.01 -2.60
N TYR A 126 7.74 17.72 -2.81
CA TYR A 126 8.65 16.68 -2.29
C TYR A 126 9.81 16.52 -3.27
N THR A 127 11.02 16.62 -2.76
CA THR A 127 12.22 16.19 -3.45
C THR A 127 12.13 14.67 -3.64
N ARG A 128 12.32 14.21 -4.88
CA ARG A 128 12.23 12.78 -5.26
C ARG A 128 13.44 11.97 -4.75
N HIS A 129 14.11 12.45 -3.70
CA HIS A 129 15.30 11.80 -3.13
C HIS A 129 14.88 10.70 -2.14
N PRO A 130 15.60 9.57 -2.08
CA PRO A 130 15.27 8.46 -1.17
C PRO A 130 15.30 8.83 0.31
N GLU A 131 16.07 9.86 0.67
CA GLU A 131 16.14 10.41 2.03
C GLU A 131 14.78 10.98 2.48
N ASP A 132 13.97 11.43 1.51
CA ASP A 132 12.64 11.99 1.71
C ASP A 132 11.52 10.94 1.64
N ASP A 133 11.83 9.66 1.36
CA ASP A 133 10.84 8.59 1.24
C ASP A 133 9.96 8.49 2.49
N VAL A 134 10.59 8.55 3.67
CA VAL A 134 9.87 8.50 4.95
C VAL A 134 9.00 9.74 5.14
N VAL A 135 9.45 10.90 4.65
CA VAL A 135 8.71 12.17 4.72
C VAL A 135 7.45 12.08 3.87
N LEU A 136 7.60 11.75 2.59
CA LEU A 136 6.50 11.58 1.64
C LEU A 136 5.52 10.50 2.10
N LEU A 137 6.00 9.32 2.48
CA LEU A 137 5.15 8.24 2.99
C LEU A 137 4.41 8.64 4.27
N SER A 138 5.04 9.39 5.18
CA SER A 138 4.39 9.83 6.41
C SER A 138 3.32 10.91 6.19
N ASP A 139 3.42 11.67 5.09
CA ASP A 139 2.39 12.64 4.70
C ASP A 139 1.25 11.98 3.91
N LEU A 140 1.57 10.99 3.06
CA LEU A 140 0.57 10.17 2.35
C LEU A 140 -0.24 9.30 3.32
N PHE A 141 0.42 8.69 4.29
CA PHE A 141 -0.19 7.76 5.24
C PHE A 141 -0.04 8.30 6.66
N PRO A 142 -0.79 9.34 7.07
CA PRO A 142 -0.67 9.88 8.42
C PRO A 142 -1.07 8.83 9.47
N PRO A 143 -0.52 8.91 10.69
CA PRO A 143 -0.88 8.01 11.77
C PRO A 143 -2.35 8.23 12.19
N ALA A 144 -2.96 7.18 12.74
CA ALA A 144 -4.34 7.22 13.24
C ALA A 144 -4.54 8.37 14.24
N GLN A 145 -5.73 8.97 14.20
CA GLN A 145 -6.12 10.01 15.14
C GLN A 145 -6.64 9.39 16.44
N SER A 146 -6.27 9.99 17.57
CA SER A 146 -6.79 9.64 18.89
C SER A 146 -8.21 10.20 19.06
N ALA A 147 -9.05 9.50 19.82
CA ALA A 147 -10.36 9.98 20.25
C ALA A 147 -10.28 11.30 21.04
N LYS A 148 -9.14 11.56 21.71
CA LYS A 148 -8.87 12.80 22.44
C LYS A 148 -8.28 13.92 21.55
N GLY A 149 -8.23 13.70 20.24
CA GLY A 149 -7.53 14.57 19.30
C GLY A 149 -6.03 14.27 19.20
N GLY A 150 -5.42 14.62 18.06
CA GLY A 150 -4.00 14.42 17.79
C GLY A 150 -3.64 13.04 17.22
N HIS A 151 -2.39 12.92 16.77
CA HIS A 151 -1.87 11.75 16.04
C HIS A 151 -1.18 10.74 16.95
N ILE A 152 -1.46 9.45 16.74
CA ILE A 152 -0.91 8.33 17.52
C ILE A 152 0.35 7.80 16.82
N TYR A 153 1.51 8.32 17.21
CA TYR A 153 2.81 7.89 16.70
C TYR A 153 3.26 6.59 17.37
N THR A 154 3.32 5.46 16.67
CA THR A 154 3.76 4.17 17.23
C THR A 154 4.91 3.55 16.45
N PHE A 155 5.62 2.61 17.05
CA PHE A 155 6.61 1.80 16.32
C PHE A 155 5.93 1.00 15.20
N ARG A 156 4.69 0.54 15.43
CA ARG A 156 3.88 -0.11 14.39
C ARG A 156 3.63 0.82 13.20
N TYR A 157 3.37 2.10 13.46
CA TYR A 157 3.17 3.09 12.40
C TYR A 157 4.42 3.25 11.54
N VAL A 158 5.58 3.52 12.13
CA VAL A 158 6.83 3.71 11.37
C VAL A 158 7.29 2.40 10.70
N TYR A 159 7.06 1.25 11.33
CA TYR A 159 7.25 -0.06 10.67
C TYR A 159 6.37 -0.19 9.42
N SER A 160 5.12 0.27 9.47
CA SER A 160 4.23 0.26 8.31
C SER A 160 4.72 1.15 7.18
N LEU A 161 5.32 2.31 7.48
CA LEU A 161 5.95 3.17 6.46
C LEU A 161 7.13 2.45 5.79
N ARG A 162 8.04 1.86 6.59
CA ARG A 162 9.18 1.09 6.05
C ARG A 162 8.73 -0.11 5.22
N ARG A 163 7.65 -0.78 5.62
CA ARG A 163 7.05 -1.87 4.84
C ARG A 163 6.58 -1.35 3.48
N ARG A 164 5.83 -0.24 3.43
CA ARG A 164 5.37 0.36 2.17
C ARG A 164 6.53 0.77 1.26
N GLN A 165 7.55 1.40 1.83
CA GLN A 165 8.80 1.75 1.14
C GLN A 165 9.42 0.50 0.48
N LYS A 166 9.66 -0.55 1.26
CA LYS A 166 10.28 -1.80 0.78
C LYS A 166 9.46 -2.47 -0.32
N VAL A 167 8.14 -2.50 -0.18
CA VAL A 167 7.25 -3.14 -1.16
C VAL A 167 7.23 -2.35 -2.47
N CYS A 168 7.05 -1.03 -2.42
CA CYS A 168 7.05 -0.18 -3.61
C CYS A 168 8.41 -0.20 -4.30
N SER A 169 9.50 -0.05 -3.54
CA SER A 169 10.87 -0.10 -4.06
C SER A 169 11.15 -1.44 -4.74
N LYS A 170 10.76 -2.57 -4.12
CA LYS A 170 10.93 -3.90 -4.72
C LYS A 170 10.11 -4.08 -6.01
N LEU A 171 8.86 -3.60 -6.03
CA LEU A 171 8.05 -3.59 -7.26
C LEU A 171 8.70 -2.77 -8.37
N CYS A 172 9.19 -1.56 -8.03
CA CYS A 172 9.83 -0.67 -8.98
C CYS A 172 11.12 -1.25 -9.55
N TYR A 173 11.88 -1.98 -8.74
CA TYR A 173 13.06 -2.71 -9.21
C TYR A 173 12.67 -3.73 -10.29
N TYR A 174 11.64 -4.55 -10.06
CA TYR A 174 11.18 -5.52 -11.05
C TYR A 174 10.66 -4.89 -12.34
N ILE A 175 9.89 -3.80 -12.23
CA ILE A 175 9.41 -3.07 -13.40
C ILE A 175 10.59 -2.48 -14.16
N ALA A 176 11.54 -1.84 -13.47
CA ALA A 176 12.72 -1.25 -14.09
C ALA A 176 13.57 -2.30 -14.82
N ASP A 177 13.74 -3.48 -14.22
CA ASP A 177 14.45 -4.62 -14.82
C ASP A 177 13.76 -5.06 -16.13
N ARG A 178 12.43 -5.21 -16.10
CA ARG A 178 11.63 -5.55 -17.29
C ARG A 178 11.65 -4.47 -18.37
N VAL A 179 11.68 -3.19 -17.98
CA VAL A 179 11.82 -2.07 -18.94
C VAL A 179 13.15 -2.17 -19.68
N MET A 180 14.23 -2.45 -18.96
CA MET A 180 15.55 -2.62 -19.55
C MET A 180 15.64 -3.91 -20.40
N ASP A 181 15.05 -5.02 -19.96
CA ASP A 181 14.99 -6.27 -20.73
C ASP A 181 14.30 -6.05 -22.09
N ARG A 182 13.14 -5.38 -22.10
CA ARG A 182 12.41 -5.08 -23.34
C ARG A 182 13.20 -4.12 -24.22
N PHE A 183 13.85 -3.10 -23.65
CA PHE A 183 14.73 -2.21 -24.39
C PHE A 183 15.86 -2.98 -25.09
N ALA A 184 16.53 -3.89 -24.38
CA ALA A 184 17.61 -4.69 -24.95
C ALA A 184 17.11 -5.66 -26.04
N ALA A 185 15.89 -6.16 -25.91
CA ALA A 185 15.25 -7.02 -26.90
C ALA A 185 14.78 -6.26 -28.15
N SER A 186 14.28 -5.03 -27.99
CA SER A 186 13.82 -4.20 -29.11
C SER A 186 14.95 -3.51 -29.86
N GLU A 187 16.06 -3.20 -29.19
CA GLU A 187 17.21 -2.47 -29.75
C GLU A 187 18.51 -3.30 -29.79
N PRO A 188 18.52 -4.51 -30.38
CA PRO A 188 19.69 -5.39 -30.33
C PRO A 188 20.88 -4.85 -31.12
N ALA A 189 20.63 -4.05 -32.17
CA ALA A 189 21.68 -3.42 -32.98
C ALA A 189 22.40 -2.32 -32.18
N PHE A 190 21.64 -1.46 -31.49
CA PHE A 190 22.18 -0.46 -30.58
C PHE A 190 23.01 -1.12 -29.47
N MET A 191 22.47 -2.15 -28.81
CA MET A 191 23.16 -2.85 -27.72
C MET A 191 24.47 -3.50 -28.17
N LYS A 192 24.54 -4.04 -29.40
CA LYS A 192 25.76 -4.66 -29.93
C LYS A 192 26.81 -3.62 -30.35
N SER A 193 26.37 -2.48 -30.90
CA SER A 193 27.26 -1.42 -31.40
C SER A 193 27.89 -0.59 -30.29
N MET A 194 27.09 -0.15 -29.30
CA MET A 194 27.54 0.73 -28.22
C MET A 194 28.22 -0.04 -27.09
N PHE A 195 27.87 -1.33 -26.91
CA PHE A 195 28.41 -2.18 -25.85
C PHE A 195 28.87 -3.53 -26.44
N PRO A 196 30.08 -3.59 -27.04
CA PRO A 196 30.58 -4.81 -27.65
C PRO A 196 30.73 -5.97 -26.66
N SER A 197 31.17 -5.68 -25.43
CA SER A 197 31.43 -6.73 -24.43
C SER A 197 30.19 -7.07 -23.60
N ARG A 198 30.11 -8.33 -23.13
CA ARG A 198 29.04 -8.78 -22.23
C ARG A 198 29.04 -8.01 -20.91
N ASN A 199 30.22 -7.65 -20.40
CA ASN A 199 30.35 -6.91 -19.15
C ASN A 199 29.84 -5.48 -19.28
N GLU A 200 30.14 -4.78 -20.38
CA GLU A 200 29.61 -3.45 -20.67
C GLU A 200 28.08 -3.46 -20.78
N ARG A 201 27.51 -4.45 -21.49
CA ARG A 201 26.05 -4.61 -21.58
C ARG A 201 25.45 -4.80 -20.20
N ASN A 202 26.01 -5.68 -19.37
CA ASN A 202 25.51 -5.91 -18.02
C ASN A 202 25.62 -4.65 -17.13
N GLU A 203 26.71 -3.90 -17.23
CA GLU A 203 26.90 -2.64 -16.50
C GLU A 203 25.89 -1.57 -16.95
N PHE A 204 25.68 -1.42 -18.25
CA PHE A 204 24.68 -0.51 -18.80
C PHE A 204 23.26 -0.90 -18.32
N MET A 205 22.90 -2.18 -18.39
CA MET A 205 21.61 -2.69 -17.90
C MET A 205 21.42 -2.36 -16.42
N LYS A 206 22.41 -2.66 -15.56
CA LYS A 206 22.35 -2.34 -14.13
C LYS A 206 22.16 -0.85 -13.86
N ARG A 207 22.90 0.02 -14.56
CA ARG A 207 22.79 1.47 -14.40
C ARG A 207 21.44 2.00 -14.90
N GLY A 208 20.95 1.50 -16.03
CA GLY A 208 19.63 1.83 -16.56
C GLY A 208 18.53 1.43 -15.59
N THR A 209 18.55 0.18 -15.12
CA THR A 209 17.62 -0.34 -14.11
C THR A 209 17.66 0.51 -12.85
N ALA A 210 18.85 0.83 -12.32
CA ALA A 210 18.99 1.65 -11.12
C ALA A 210 18.40 3.06 -11.28
N LYS A 211 18.59 3.71 -12.43
CA LYS A 211 18.04 5.04 -12.72
C LYS A 211 16.51 5.02 -12.82
N ILE A 212 15.95 4.04 -13.55
CA ILE A 212 14.50 3.89 -13.68
C ILE A 212 13.89 3.53 -12.31
N TRP A 213 14.50 2.61 -11.58
CA TRP A 213 14.08 2.20 -10.24
C TRP A 213 14.04 3.38 -9.26
N PHE A 214 15.10 4.18 -9.23
CA PHE A 214 15.18 5.38 -8.41
C PHE A 214 14.06 6.37 -8.74
N TYR A 215 13.81 6.59 -10.04
CA TYR A 215 12.76 7.50 -10.50
C TYR A 215 11.35 7.02 -10.15
N LEU A 216 11.09 5.73 -10.34
CA LEU A 216 9.75 5.14 -10.22
C LEU A 216 9.30 4.99 -8.77
N THR A 217 10.24 4.76 -7.84
CA THR A 217 9.95 4.49 -6.43
C THR A 217 9.02 5.54 -5.76
N PRO A 218 9.32 6.85 -5.80
CA PRO A 218 8.43 7.86 -5.22
C PRO A 218 7.08 7.96 -5.94
N LEU A 219 7.04 7.72 -7.27
CA LEU A 219 5.78 7.72 -8.02
C LEU A 219 4.88 6.56 -7.62
N MET A 220 5.48 5.41 -7.31
CA MET A 220 4.77 4.23 -6.84
C MET A 220 4.11 4.42 -5.47
N TYR A 221 4.60 5.35 -4.64
CA TYR A 221 3.90 5.69 -3.39
C TYR A 221 2.54 6.35 -3.64
N TYR A 222 2.41 7.16 -4.68
CA TYR A 222 1.12 7.74 -5.07
C TYR A 222 0.17 6.68 -5.64
N THR A 223 0.68 5.75 -6.44
CA THR A 223 -0.06 4.57 -6.91
C THR A 223 -0.58 3.76 -5.72
N LEU A 224 0.29 3.42 -4.77
CA LEU A 224 -0.08 2.73 -3.54
C LEU A 224 -1.13 3.51 -2.73
N TYR A 225 -0.92 4.82 -2.57
CA TYR A 225 -1.82 5.69 -1.82
C TYR A 225 -3.23 5.68 -2.42
N PHE A 226 -3.35 5.80 -3.74
CA PHE A 226 -4.65 5.69 -4.40
C PHE A 226 -5.31 4.34 -4.14
N LEU A 227 -4.60 3.22 -4.35
CA LEU A 227 -5.17 1.89 -4.22
C LEU A 227 -5.58 1.57 -2.76
N GLU A 228 -4.77 1.95 -1.77
CA GLU A 228 -5.13 1.81 -0.35
C GLU A 228 -6.32 2.71 0.01
N SER A 229 -6.31 3.98 -0.41
CA SER A 229 -7.40 4.93 -0.14
C SER A 229 -8.71 4.48 -0.77
N TYR A 230 -8.66 3.98 -2.00
CA TYR A 230 -9.83 3.48 -2.71
C TYR A 230 -10.40 2.22 -2.05
N THR A 231 -9.53 1.32 -1.60
CA THR A 231 -9.95 0.12 -0.84
C THR A 231 -10.59 0.48 0.49
N LEU A 232 -10.01 1.43 1.23
CA LEU A 232 -10.58 1.94 2.47
C LEU A 232 -11.93 2.64 2.25
N ALA A 233 -12.02 3.51 1.24
CA ALA A 233 -13.25 4.23 0.90
C ALA A 233 -14.39 3.28 0.52
N ARG A 234 -14.11 2.24 -0.28
CA ARG A 234 -15.11 1.21 -0.61
C ARG A 234 -15.58 0.47 0.63
N ARG A 235 -14.67 0.07 1.51
CA ARG A 235 -15.02 -0.61 2.77
C ARG A 235 -15.86 0.27 3.69
N GLU A 236 -15.53 1.55 3.82
CA GLU A 236 -16.31 2.50 4.60
C GLU A 236 -17.71 2.69 4.01
N GLN A 237 -17.81 2.83 2.68
CA GLN A 237 -19.08 2.91 1.97
C GLN A 237 -19.93 1.66 2.23
N THR A 238 -19.37 0.44 2.10
CA THR A 238 -20.07 -0.81 2.40
C THR A 238 -20.54 -0.85 3.85
N ASN A 239 -19.72 -0.41 4.81
CA ASN A 239 -20.12 -0.36 6.22
C ASN A 239 -21.27 0.61 6.48
N MET A 240 -21.29 1.78 5.82
CA MET A 240 -22.41 2.73 5.91
C MET A 240 -23.69 2.12 5.35
N LEU A 241 -23.60 1.52 4.16
CA LEU A 241 -24.73 0.88 3.50
C LEU A 241 -25.29 -0.30 4.29
N LEU A 242 -24.43 -1.09 4.95
CA LEU A 242 -24.91 -2.14 5.84
C LEU A 242 -25.72 -1.57 7.01
N ARG A 243 -25.28 -0.47 7.62
CA ARG A 243 -26.04 0.18 8.70
C ARG A 243 -27.40 0.65 8.21
N ASP A 244 -27.49 1.15 6.99
CA ASP A 244 -28.76 1.54 6.38
C ASP A 244 -29.66 0.35 6.08
N PHE A 245 -29.09 -0.77 5.63
CA PHE A 245 -29.79 -2.04 5.47
C PHE A 245 -30.34 -2.57 6.80
N GLU A 246 -29.51 -2.62 7.84
CA GLU A 246 -29.93 -3.04 9.19
C GLU A 246 -31.00 -2.12 9.78
N ALA A 247 -31.00 -0.84 9.42
CA ALA A 247 -32.02 0.13 9.82
C ALA A 247 -33.30 0.07 8.97
N GLY A 248 -33.38 -0.82 7.98
CA GLY A 248 -34.51 -0.91 7.04
C GLY A 248 -34.65 0.28 6.09
N ARG A 249 -33.59 1.12 5.97
CA ARG A 249 -33.55 2.27 5.06
C ARG A 249 -33.09 1.89 3.66
N LEU A 250 -32.44 0.73 3.50
CA LEU A 250 -32.08 0.18 2.20
C LEU A 250 -33.18 -0.78 1.74
N PRO A 251 -34.02 -0.41 0.76
CA PRO A 251 -35.20 -1.18 0.39
C PRO A 251 -34.86 -2.46 -0.38
N VAL A 252 -33.80 -2.42 -1.19
CA VAL A 252 -33.30 -3.55 -2.00
C VAL A 252 -31.77 -3.54 -2.03
N PRO A 253 -31.11 -4.70 -2.21
CA PRO A 253 -29.68 -4.72 -2.45
C PRO A 253 -29.32 -3.88 -3.68
N ILE A 254 -28.13 -3.28 -3.67
CA ILE A 254 -27.74 -2.30 -4.68
C ILE A 254 -27.34 -3.00 -5.98
N PRO A 255 -27.97 -2.63 -7.11
CA PRO A 255 -27.64 -3.16 -8.43
C PRO A 255 -26.21 -2.85 -8.88
N PRO A 256 -25.63 -3.63 -9.83
CA PRO A 256 -24.24 -3.48 -10.27
C PRO A 256 -23.92 -2.13 -10.91
N ASP A 257 -24.83 -1.56 -11.69
CA ASP A 257 -24.70 -0.25 -12.36
C ASP A 257 -24.65 0.90 -11.34
N VAL A 258 -25.54 0.86 -10.33
CA VAL A 258 -25.55 1.83 -9.24
C VAL A 258 -24.25 1.70 -8.42
N ARG A 259 -23.82 0.47 -8.10
CA ARG A 259 -22.54 0.22 -7.42
C ARG A 259 -21.35 0.82 -8.17
N LYS A 260 -21.31 0.66 -9.50
CA LYS A 260 -20.28 1.25 -10.35
C LYS A 260 -20.26 2.78 -10.25
N SER A 261 -21.43 3.42 -10.28
CA SER A 261 -21.55 4.88 -10.09
C SER A 261 -21.07 5.35 -8.70
N MET A 262 -21.39 4.59 -7.65
CA MET A 262 -20.92 4.87 -6.29
C MET A 262 -19.39 4.78 -6.19
N TYR A 263 -18.79 3.72 -6.74
CA TYR A 263 -17.34 3.55 -6.76
C TYR A 263 -16.64 4.65 -7.56
N ARG A 264 -17.21 5.05 -8.69
CA ARG A 264 -16.74 6.21 -9.46
C ARG A 264 -16.73 7.49 -8.63
N SER A 265 -17.79 7.73 -7.84
CA SER A 265 -17.88 8.89 -6.96
C SER A 265 -16.79 8.90 -5.89
N LEU A 266 -16.46 7.73 -5.33
CA LEU A 266 -15.34 7.58 -4.39
C LEU A 266 -14.00 7.91 -5.05
N GLN A 267 -13.75 7.42 -6.26
CA GLN A 267 -12.52 7.69 -7.00
C GLN A 267 -12.38 9.19 -7.30
N VAL A 268 -13.44 9.83 -7.78
CA VAL A 268 -13.46 11.30 -8.01
C VAL A 268 -13.12 12.06 -6.73
N LYS A 269 -13.71 11.66 -5.59
CA LYS A 269 -13.41 12.29 -4.29
C LYS A 269 -11.92 12.17 -3.93
N ILE A 270 -11.30 11.01 -4.20
CA ILE A 270 -9.87 10.80 -3.93
C ILE A 270 -9.02 11.67 -4.86
N LEU A 271 -9.30 11.71 -6.17
CA LEU A 271 -8.52 12.50 -7.13
C LEU A 271 -8.63 14.03 -6.91
N ARG A 272 -9.72 14.48 -6.28
CA ARG A 272 -9.94 15.87 -5.90
C ARG A 272 -9.44 16.22 -4.50
N SER A 273 -8.79 15.27 -3.83
CA SER A 273 -8.13 15.48 -2.54
C SER A 273 -6.60 15.47 -2.72
N PRO A 274 -5.83 16.12 -1.82
CA PRO A 274 -4.38 15.97 -1.81
C PRO A 274 -3.98 14.48 -1.71
N PRO A 275 -2.90 14.04 -2.38
CA PRO A 275 -1.94 14.83 -3.16
C PRO A 275 -2.37 15.11 -4.60
N PHE A 276 -3.48 14.53 -5.06
CA PHE A 276 -3.91 14.56 -6.45
C PHE A 276 -4.52 15.89 -6.89
N THR A 277 -4.74 16.84 -5.97
CA THR A 277 -5.04 18.24 -6.31
C THR A 277 -3.90 18.89 -7.10
N ASN A 278 -2.66 18.44 -6.93
CA ASN A 278 -1.54 18.84 -7.79
C ASN A 278 -1.59 18.07 -9.12
N THR A 279 -1.79 18.81 -10.22
CA THR A 279 -1.89 18.24 -11.57
C THR A 279 -0.62 17.49 -12.00
N ALA A 280 0.57 17.95 -11.63
CA ALA A 280 1.81 17.25 -11.97
C ALA A 280 1.89 15.89 -11.26
N THR A 281 1.48 15.82 -9.99
CA THR A 281 1.39 14.56 -9.25
C THR A 281 0.36 13.61 -9.86
N LEU A 282 -0.80 14.13 -10.27
CA LEU A 282 -1.83 13.35 -10.95
C LEU A 282 -1.31 12.74 -12.27
N ILE A 283 -0.63 13.54 -13.09
CA ILE A 283 -0.04 13.10 -14.37
C ILE A 283 1.04 12.03 -14.12
N ALA A 284 1.98 12.29 -13.22
CA ALA A 284 3.06 11.34 -12.91
C ALA A 284 2.52 10.01 -12.36
N THR A 285 1.48 10.07 -11.53
CA THR A 285 0.78 8.86 -11.03
C THR A 285 0.07 8.13 -12.17
N HIS A 286 -0.53 8.87 -13.10
CA HIS A 286 -1.18 8.29 -14.27
C HIS A 286 -0.18 7.55 -15.18
N HIS A 287 1.01 8.11 -15.42
CA HIS A 287 2.08 7.40 -16.16
C HIS A 287 2.60 6.18 -15.41
N CYS A 288 2.76 6.27 -14.08
CA CYS A 288 3.17 5.14 -13.26
C CYS A 288 2.14 4.00 -13.29
N MET A 289 0.84 4.31 -13.20
CA MET A 289 -0.26 3.35 -13.36
C MET A 289 -0.28 2.72 -14.76
N GLN A 290 -0.09 3.53 -15.81
CA GLN A 290 -0.02 3.05 -17.18
C GLN A 290 1.14 2.08 -17.37
N LEU A 291 2.33 2.43 -16.87
CA LEU A 291 3.51 1.55 -16.92
C LEU A 291 3.24 0.23 -16.20
N LEU A 292 2.77 0.28 -14.95
CA LEU A 292 2.46 -0.91 -14.15
C LEU A 292 1.51 -1.85 -14.91
N VAL A 293 0.42 -1.31 -15.45
CA VAL A 293 -0.58 -2.08 -16.18
C VAL A 293 -0.04 -2.65 -17.48
N SER A 294 0.66 -1.85 -18.29
CA SER A 294 1.28 -2.34 -19.53
C SER A 294 2.21 -3.53 -19.27
N TYR A 295 3.01 -3.49 -18.20
CA TYR A 295 3.90 -4.60 -17.84
C TYR A 295 3.18 -5.81 -17.24
N LEU A 296 1.97 -5.64 -16.68
CA LEU A 296 1.09 -6.76 -16.33
C LEU A 296 0.38 -7.36 -17.55
N GLN A 297 0.20 -6.57 -18.62
CA GLN A 297 -0.39 -7.06 -19.88
C GLN A 297 0.65 -7.80 -20.73
N TYR A 298 1.90 -7.35 -20.75
CA TYR A 298 2.98 -7.99 -21.52
C TYR A 298 3.35 -9.40 -21.06
N THR A 299 2.91 -9.81 -19.87
CA THR A 299 3.11 -11.16 -19.34
C THR A 299 2.05 -12.15 -19.81
N VAL A 300 0.98 -11.67 -20.46
CA VAL A 300 -0.04 -12.51 -21.11
C VAL A 300 0.44 -12.86 -22.53
N PRO A 301 0.49 -14.15 -22.91
CA PRO A 301 0.90 -14.55 -24.26
C PRO A 301 0.01 -13.90 -25.34
N PRO A 302 0.58 -13.43 -26.46
CA PRO A 302 -0.18 -12.80 -27.54
C PRO A 302 -1.08 -13.77 -28.33
N ASP A 303 -1.01 -15.08 -28.06
CA ASP A 303 -1.55 -16.14 -28.91
C ASP A 303 -3.01 -16.52 -28.63
N GLU A 304 -3.71 -15.84 -27.71
CA GLU A 304 -5.15 -16.08 -27.54
C GLU A 304 -5.97 -15.20 -28.50
N PRO A 305 -6.65 -15.78 -29.52
CA PRO A 305 -7.52 -15.02 -30.41
C PRO A 305 -8.76 -14.54 -29.64
N GLY A 306 -8.70 -13.32 -29.12
CA GLY A 306 -9.79 -12.69 -28.38
C GLY A 306 -9.41 -11.30 -27.85
N THR A 307 -10.39 -10.55 -27.36
CA THR A 307 -10.11 -9.36 -26.54
C THR A 307 -9.36 -9.80 -25.28
N SER A 308 -8.17 -9.24 -25.04
CA SER A 308 -7.38 -9.54 -23.85
C SER A 308 -8.23 -9.36 -22.59
N ASP A 309 -8.39 -10.43 -21.82
CA ASP A 309 -9.14 -10.40 -20.57
C ASP A 309 -8.29 -9.76 -19.46
N ASP A 310 -8.22 -8.41 -19.45
CA ASP A 310 -7.50 -7.62 -18.44
C ASP A 310 -8.19 -7.59 -17.07
N SER A 311 -9.23 -8.38 -16.93
CA SER A 311 -10.15 -8.31 -15.82
C SER A 311 -9.49 -8.84 -14.53
N TRP A 312 -8.61 -9.84 -14.63
CA TRP A 312 -7.79 -10.29 -13.50
C TRP A 312 -6.86 -9.19 -12.95
N ILE A 313 -6.34 -8.30 -13.81
CA ILE A 313 -5.48 -7.18 -13.41
C ILE A 313 -6.29 -6.21 -12.54
N SER A 314 -7.53 -5.94 -12.93
CA SER A 314 -8.44 -5.11 -12.14
C SER A 314 -8.66 -5.68 -10.74
N SER A 315 -8.85 -7.00 -10.63
CA SER A 315 -8.94 -7.64 -9.31
C SER A 315 -7.62 -7.65 -8.55
N LEU A 316 -6.50 -7.81 -9.23
CA LEU A 316 -5.18 -7.71 -8.59
C LEU A 316 -4.95 -6.31 -7.99
N LEU A 317 -5.40 -5.26 -8.66
CA LEU A 317 -5.27 -3.88 -8.19
C LEU A 317 -6.29 -3.51 -7.11
N THR A 318 -7.48 -4.09 -7.13
CA THR A 318 -8.60 -3.64 -6.28
C THR A 318 -9.02 -4.63 -5.19
N VAL A 319 -8.80 -5.94 -5.35
CA VAL A 319 -9.21 -6.95 -4.36
C VAL A 319 -8.02 -7.39 -3.51
N SER A 320 -6.87 -7.57 -4.15
CA SER A 320 -5.67 -8.04 -3.48
C SER A 320 -4.91 -6.91 -2.76
N PRO A 321 -4.18 -7.23 -1.68
CA PRO A 321 -3.26 -6.28 -1.08
C PRO A 321 -2.11 -5.97 -2.05
N PHE A 322 -1.59 -4.74 -2.02
CA PHE A 322 -0.55 -4.28 -2.95
C PHE A 322 0.71 -5.17 -3.03
N ILE A 323 1.04 -5.91 -1.95
CA ILE A 323 2.13 -6.90 -1.96
C ILE A 323 1.95 -7.99 -3.03
N ARG A 324 0.71 -8.28 -3.42
CA ARG A 324 0.39 -9.28 -4.45
C ARG A 324 1.00 -8.92 -5.81
N LEU A 325 1.16 -7.63 -6.12
CA LEU A 325 1.88 -7.17 -7.32
C LEU A 325 3.36 -7.57 -7.28
N VAL A 326 4.01 -7.43 -6.12
CA VAL A 326 5.40 -7.87 -5.93
C VAL A 326 5.52 -9.38 -6.06
N GLU A 327 4.59 -10.14 -5.48
CA GLU A 327 4.57 -11.60 -5.62
C GLU A 327 4.38 -12.05 -7.07
N TYR A 328 3.54 -11.34 -7.83
CA TYR A 328 3.34 -11.59 -9.25
C TYR A 328 4.65 -11.45 -10.03
N PHE A 329 5.28 -10.28 -9.96
CA PHE A 329 6.54 -10.03 -10.68
C PHE A 329 7.69 -10.92 -10.19
N SER A 330 7.74 -11.24 -8.89
CA SER A 330 8.70 -12.21 -8.34
C SER A 330 8.51 -13.60 -8.97
N ALA A 331 7.27 -14.07 -9.09
CA ALA A 331 6.94 -15.36 -9.71
C ALA A 331 7.15 -15.38 -11.23
N GLU A 332 7.06 -14.20 -11.86
CA GLU A 332 7.27 -14.00 -13.29
C GLU A 332 8.77 -13.98 -13.63
N ILE A 333 9.59 -13.25 -12.87
CA ILE A 333 11.04 -13.11 -13.07
C ILE A 333 11.82 -14.32 -12.52
N GLY A 334 11.40 -14.90 -11.39
CA GLY A 334 12.14 -15.94 -10.69
C GLY A 334 13.39 -15.41 -9.98
N ASP A 335 13.20 -14.44 -9.07
CA ASP A 335 14.24 -13.61 -8.40
C ASP A 335 15.18 -14.34 -7.42
N GLY A 336 15.74 -15.49 -7.82
CA GLY A 336 16.65 -16.34 -7.04
C GLY A 336 15.95 -17.44 -6.23
N GLY A 337 14.63 -17.54 -6.33
CA GLY A 337 13.82 -18.60 -5.73
C GLY A 337 13.43 -19.69 -6.73
N ASN A 338 12.74 -20.73 -6.24
CA ASN A 338 12.10 -21.70 -7.11
C ASN A 338 10.86 -21.05 -7.76
N GLN A 339 11.02 -20.61 -9.02
CA GLN A 339 9.97 -19.91 -9.78
C GLN A 339 8.64 -20.68 -9.82
N ARG A 340 8.69 -22.01 -9.95
CA ARG A 340 7.49 -22.86 -9.92
C ARG A 340 6.75 -22.76 -8.58
N MET A 341 7.49 -22.74 -7.47
CA MET A 341 6.91 -22.56 -6.14
C MET A 341 6.35 -21.14 -5.97
N GLN A 342 7.07 -20.11 -6.42
CA GLN A 342 6.61 -18.73 -6.36
C GLN A 342 5.30 -18.52 -7.15
N ARG A 343 5.21 -19.09 -8.36
CA ARG A 343 3.96 -19.08 -9.15
C ARG A 343 2.82 -19.79 -8.41
N LYS A 344 3.09 -20.96 -7.83
CA LYS A 344 2.09 -21.70 -7.05
C LYS A 344 1.60 -20.89 -5.84
N ASP A 345 2.52 -20.26 -5.12
CA ASP A 345 2.20 -19.45 -3.94
C ASP A 345 1.41 -18.19 -4.32
N PHE A 346 1.83 -17.48 -5.37
CA PHE A 346 1.08 -16.37 -5.93
C PHE A 346 -0.34 -16.80 -6.30
N MET A 347 -0.51 -17.85 -7.10
CA MET A 347 -1.82 -18.31 -7.55
C MET A 347 -2.73 -18.70 -6.38
N ARG A 348 -2.21 -19.44 -5.40
CA ARG A 348 -2.95 -19.81 -4.20
C ARG A 348 -3.38 -18.57 -3.41
N ASN A 349 -2.45 -17.66 -3.18
CA ASN A 349 -2.73 -16.49 -2.36
C ASN A 349 -3.67 -15.51 -3.09
N PHE A 350 -3.52 -15.33 -4.40
CA PHE A 350 -4.43 -14.53 -5.22
C PHE A 350 -5.83 -15.12 -5.21
N HIS A 351 -5.97 -16.43 -5.42
CA HIS A 351 -7.26 -17.12 -5.34
C HIS A 351 -7.91 -16.97 -3.96
N ASN A 352 -7.12 -17.04 -2.88
CA ASN A 352 -7.62 -16.80 -1.52
C ASN A 352 -8.13 -15.36 -1.34
N ASP A 353 -7.44 -14.36 -1.90
CA ASP A 353 -7.88 -12.96 -1.84
C ASP A 353 -9.24 -12.79 -2.52
N ILE A 354 -9.40 -13.34 -3.74
CA ILE A 354 -10.66 -13.30 -4.50
C ILE A 354 -11.77 -14.01 -3.74
N THR A 355 -11.51 -15.25 -3.32
CA THR A 355 -12.49 -16.06 -2.60
C THR A 355 -12.93 -15.41 -1.29
N SER A 356 -12.01 -14.77 -0.57
CA SER A 356 -12.33 -14.06 0.67
C SER A 356 -13.19 -12.82 0.42
N ASN A 357 -13.01 -12.15 -0.72
CA ASN A 357 -13.80 -10.98 -1.10
C ASN A 357 -15.19 -11.38 -1.61
N GLU A 358 -15.30 -12.50 -2.33
CA GLU A 358 -16.58 -13.09 -2.77
C GLU A 358 -17.43 -13.57 -1.60
N LYS A 359 -16.79 -14.18 -0.60
CA LYS A 359 -17.43 -14.69 0.63
C LYS A 359 -17.59 -13.62 1.71
N ASP A 360 -17.40 -12.34 1.38
CA ASP A 360 -17.67 -11.27 2.33
C ASP A 360 -19.19 -11.13 2.52
N ASP A 361 -19.69 -11.73 3.59
CA ASP A 361 -21.11 -11.72 3.98
C ASP A 361 -21.69 -10.30 3.96
N MET A 362 -20.88 -9.30 4.32
CA MET A 362 -21.25 -7.87 4.31
C MET A 362 -21.61 -7.40 2.90
N ASN A 363 -20.80 -7.76 1.90
CA ASN A 363 -21.06 -7.41 0.52
C ASN A 363 -22.34 -8.12 0.04
N SER A 364 -22.52 -9.41 0.34
CA SER A 364 -23.68 -10.18 -0.13
C SER A 364 -25.04 -9.66 0.33
N LEU A 365 -25.09 -8.94 1.46
CA LEU A 365 -26.31 -8.34 2.02
C LEU A 365 -26.66 -7.00 1.38
N VAL A 366 -25.65 -6.20 1.06
CA VAL A 366 -25.80 -4.83 0.58
C VAL A 366 -25.89 -4.76 -0.93
N PHE A 367 -25.33 -5.75 -1.62
CA PHE A 367 -25.07 -5.71 -3.05
C PHE A 367 -25.72 -6.90 -3.74
N GLU A 368 -26.44 -6.65 -4.84
CA GLU A 368 -26.96 -7.74 -5.67
C GLU A 368 -25.81 -8.59 -6.22
N LYS A 369 -26.03 -9.91 -6.25
CA LYS A 369 -25.16 -10.84 -6.97
C LYS A 369 -25.33 -10.56 -8.45
N ALA A 370 -24.24 -10.19 -9.12
CA ALA A 370 -24.25 -10.06 -10.56
C ALA A 370 -24.02 -11.45 -11.17
N PRO A 371 -25.02 -12.06 -11.85
CA PRO A 371 -24.81 -13.32 -12.54
C PRO A 371 -23.87 -13.08 -13.73
N ASN A 372 -22.83 -13.89 -13.87
CA ASN A 372 -21.88 -13.92 -15.01
C ASN A 372 -20.89 -12.75 -15.17
N SER A 373 -20.90 -11.72 -14.33
CA SER A 373 -19.70 -10.87 -14.21
C SER A 373 -18.76 -11.57 -13.25
N HIS A 374 -17.69 -12.18 -13.76
CA HIS A 374 -16.50 -12.33 -12.94
C HIS A 374 -16.26 -10.98 -12.25
N MET A 375 -15.85 -10.97 -10.98
CA MET A 375 -15.64 -9.78 -10.14
C MET A 375 -14.72 -8.70 -10.73
N HIS A 376 -14.22 -8.97 -11.92
CA HIS A 376 -13.32 -8.22 -12.71
C HIS A 376 -14.05 -7.11 -13.48
N SER A 377 -14.18 -5.95 -12.86
CA SER A 377 -14.52 -4.73 -13.59
C SER A 377 -13.46 -4.41 -14.63
N SER A 378 -13.81 -3.67 -15.68
CA SER A 378 -12.83 -3.19 -16.66
C SER A 378 -11.66 -2.52 -15.92
N ILE A 379 -10.42 -2.77 -16.38
CA ILE A 379 -9.24 -2.10 -15.84
C ILE A 379 -9.35 -0.56 -15.93
N GLN A 380 -10.12 -0.07 -16.92
CA GLN A 380 -10.43 1.35 -17.07
C GLN A 380 -11.18 1.91 -15.85
N ASP A 381 -12.02 1.09 -15.22
CA ASP A 381 -12.83 1.46 -14.05
C ASP A 381 -11.99 1.56 -12.76
N VAL A 382 -10.72 1.17 -12.74
CA VAL A 382 -9.87 1.24 -11.53
C VAL A 382 -9.30 2.64 -11.31
N TRP A 383 -8.75 3.24 -12.36
CA TRP A 383 -8.04 4.53 -12.30
C TRP A 383 -8.23 5.34 -13.58
N PHE A 384 -8.01 4.71 -14.75
CA PHE A 384 -7.80 5.39 -16.02
C PHE A 384 -8.96 6.27 -16.47
N GLU A 385 -10.20 5.77 -16.38
CA GLU A 385 -11.37 6.51 -16.83
C GLU A 385 -11.58 7.78 -15.98
N VAL A 386 -11.53 7.65 -14.65
CA VAL A 386 -11.71 8.78 -13.74
C VAL A 386 -10.54 9.76 -13.83
N ALA A 387 -9.31 9.26 -13.95
CA ALA A 387 -8.12 10.09 -14.10
C ALA A 387 -8.17 10.89 -15.41
N ARG A 388 -8.56 10.28 -16.53
CA ARG A 388 -8.69 10.96 -17.83
C ARG A 388 -9.73 12.07 -17.77
N GLN A 389 -10.88 11.82 -17.15
CA GLN A 389 -11.90 12.84 -16.96
C GLN A 389 -11.43 13.99 -16.08
N GLU A 390 -10.75 13.69 -14.98
CA GLU A 390 -10.20 14.72 -14.09
C GLU A 390 -9.09 15.54 -14.79
N LEU A 391 -8.24 14.92 -15.61
CA LEU A 391 -7.26 15.62 -16.44
C LEU A 391 -7.92 16.51 -17.50
N ALA A 392 -8.99 16.05 -18.14
CA ALA A 392 -9.79 16.84 -19.08
C ALA A 392 -10.43 18.06 -18.41
N LEU A 393 -11.04 17.87 -17.23
CA LEU A 393 -11.60 18.97 -16.44
C LEU A 393 -10.54 20.02 -16.08
N ARG A 394 -9.31 19.59 -15.81
CA ARG A 394 -8.16 20.48 -15.52
C ARG A 394 -7.47 21.02 -16.77
N ARG A 395 -7.97 20.72 -17.97
CA ARG A 395 -7.35 21.07 -19.27
C ARG A 395 -5.89 20.59 -19.39
N ALA A 396 -5.59 19.45 -18.78
CA ALA A 396 -4.25 18.86 -18.70
C ALA A 396 -4.10 17.58 -19.54
N MET A 397 -5.03 17.33 -20.48
CA MET A 397 -4.96 16.18 -21.39
C MET A 397 -3.67 16.19 -22.22
N GLN A 398 -3.27 17.33 -22.77
CA GLN A 398 -2.00 17.44 -23.48
C GLN A 398 -0.84 17.72 -22.52
N HIS A 399 -0.18 16.67 -22.05
CA HIS A 399 0.96 16.76 -21.14
C HIS A 399 2.21 16.09 -21.72
N ARG A 400 3.34 16.22 -21.03
CA ARG A 400 4.62 15.60 -21.44
C ARG A 400 4.80 14.26 -20.76
N ALA A 401 5.41 13.30 -21.45
CA ALA A 401 5.89 12.07 -20.84
C ALA A 401 7.01 12.37 -19.84
N GLU A 402 7.11 11.55 -18.80
CA GLU A 402 8.25 11.55 -17.88
C GLU A 402 9.49 11.02 -18.61
N GLN A 403 10.62 11.69 -18.47
CA GLN A 403 11.85 11.38 -19.21
C GLN A 403 12.97 10.96 -18.26
N ILE A 404 13.52 9.76 -18.46
CA ILE A 404 14.60 9.19 -17.64
C ILE A 404 15.80 8.93 -18.54
N VAL A 405 16.91 9.64 -18.32
CA VAL A 405 18.12 9.52 -19.15
C VAL A 405 19.00 8.38 -18.62
N ILE A 406 18.97 7.22 -19.30
CA ILE A 406 19.69 6.01 -18.85
C ILE A 406 21.17 5.98 -19.29
N GLY A 407 21.50 6.63 -20.41
CA GLY A 407 22.87 6.85 -20.92
C GLY A 407 22.97 8.18 -21.66
N ASP A 408 24.11 8.47 -22.27
CA ASP A 408 24.32 9.72 -23.02
C ASP A 408 23.26 9.85 -24.12
N HIS A 409 22.39 10.85 -23.99
CA HIS A 409 21.28 11.13 -24.91
C HIS A 409 20.29 9.97 -25.15
N LEU A 410 20.17 9.02 -24.22
CA LEU A 410 19.22 7.91 -24.33
C LEU A 410 18.07 8.05 -23.32
N PRO A 411 16.98 8.77 -23.67
CA PRO A 411 15.82 8.90 -22.83
C PRO A 411 14.87 7.70 -22.93
N VAL A 412 14.50 7.17 -21.77
CA VAL A 412 13.34 6.30 -21.58
C VAL A 412 12.14 7.16 -21.19
N LEU A 413 11.06 7.02 -21.93
CA LEU A 413 9.82 7.77 -21.79
C LEU A 413 8.78 6.93 -21.06
N LEU A 414 8.29 7.42 -19.92
CA LEU A 414 7.12 6.89 -19.25
C LEU A 414 5.94 7.81 -19.55
N GLY A 415 4.91 7.30 -20.22
CA GLY A 415 3.81 8.14 -20.68
C GLY A 415 2.53 7.36 -20.94
N CYS A 416 1.50 8.07 -21.36
CA CYS A 416 0.25 7.50 -21.87
C CYS A 416 -0.01 7.98 -23.30
N GLN A 417 -1.15 7.58 -23.87
CA GLN A 417 -1.54 7.95 -25.24
C GLN A 417 -1.78 9.45 -25.43
N ASP A 418 -2.09 10.17 -24.34
CA ASP A 418 -2.35 11.61 -24.35
C ASP A 418 -1.06 12.46 -24.23
N CYS A 419 0.10 11.81 -24.06
CA CYS A 419 1.38 12.51 -24.03
C CYS A 419 1.71 13.10 -25.41
N ARG A 420 2.22 14.34 -25.42
CA ARG A 420 2.84 14.93 -26.61
C ARG A 420 4.03 14.09 -27.06
N ASP A 421 4.27 14.10 -28.36
CA ASP A 421 5.41 13.39 -28.93
C ASP A 421 6.72 13.90 -28.35
N SER A 422 7.51 12.94 -27.87
CA SER A 422 8.84 13.12 -27.31
C SER A 422 9.76 12.10 -27.94
N MET A 423 11.02 12.49 -28.17
CA MET A 423 12.04 11.58 -28.67
C MET A 423 12.55 10.68 -27.53
N GLY A 424 12.56 9.37 -27.76
CA GLY A 424 13.06 8.38 -26.80
C GLY A 424 12.40 7.01 -26.91
N TYR A 425 12.95 6.04 -26.17
CA TYR A 425 12.36 4.71 -26.05
C TYR A 425 11.11 4.78 -25.16
N ARG A 426 9.96 4.33 -25.66
CA ARG A 426 8.72 4.25 -24.88
C ARG A 426 8.71 2.96 -24.07
N ALA A 427 8.69 3.10 -22.74
CA ALA A 427 8.73 1.98 -21.80
C ALA A 427 7.49 1.09 -21.84
#